data_AF-A0A3B9LVA3-F1
#
_entry.id   AF-A0A3B9LVA3-F1
#
_cell.length_a   1.000
_cell.length_b   1.000
_cell.length_c   1.000
_cell.angle_alpha   90.00
_cell.angle_beta   90.00
_cell.angle_gamma   90.00
#
_symmetry.space_group_name_H-M   'P 1'
#
loop_
_entity.id
_entity.type
_entity.pdbx_description
1 polymer ?
#
loop_
_entity_poly.entity_id
_entity_poly.type
_entity_poly.pdbx_seq_one_letter_code
_entity_poly.pdbx_strand_id
1 'polypeptide(L)'
;CYFDPSAYVLAPTTGAGNAPVGGIVGPGYYNWDLSLRKSFKLPREGMSLALQMDAFNVFNRTNLGNPATGIGSSLGQITGVNPPRNLQFGLRFVF
;
A
#
# COMPACT_ATOMS: atom_id res chain seq x y z
N CYS A 1 15.19 -11.65 -10.25
CA CYS A 1 15.28 -10.19 -10.00
C CYS A 1 14.25 -9.50 -10.89
N TYR A 2 13.80 -8.32 -10.50
CA TYR A 2 12.76 -7.54 -11.15
C TYR A 2 13.31 -6.64 -12.27
N PHE A 3 14.54 -6.14 -12.12
CA PHE A 3 15.32 -5.49 -13.18
C PHE A 3 16.71 -6.13 -13.25
N ASP A 4 17.45 -5.87 -14.33
CA ASP A 4 18.82 -6.39 -14.51
C ASP A 4 19.80 -5.69 -13.54
N PRO A 5 20.34 -6.41 -12.53
CA PRO A 5 21.27 -5.83 -11.57
C PRO A 5 22.63 -5.52 -12.19
N SER A 6 23.01 -6.19 -13.28
CA SER A 6 24.31 -6.03 -13.94
C SER A 6 24.43 -4.71 -14.71
N ALA A 7 23.30 -4.07 -15.02
CA ALA A 7 23.24 -2.75 -15.63
C ALA A 7 23.61 -1.61 -14.67
N TYR A 8 23.74 -1.89 -13.36
CA TYR A 8 23.99 -0.88 -12.34
C TYR A 8 25.22 -1.24 -11.49
N VAL A 9 26.05 -0.23 -11.24
CA VAL A 9 27.22 -0.33 -10.37
C VAL A 9 27.30 0.92 -9.50
N LEU A 10 28.04 0.85 -8.40
CA LEU A 10 28.30 2.01 -7.56
C LEU A 10 29.00 3.11 -8.38
N ALA A 11 28.54 4.35 -8.23
CA ALA A 11 29.20 5.49 -8.87
C ALA A 11 30.61 5.70 -8.28
N PRO A 12 31.56 6.27 -9.06
CA PRO A 12 32.89 6.61 -8.56
C PRO A 12 32.81 7.57 -7.37
N THR A 13 33.74 7.46 -6.42
CA THR A 13 33.82 8.37 -5.26
C THR A 13 34.16 9.81 -5.63
N THR A 14 34.63 10.03 -6.85
CA THR A 14 35.07 11.32 -7.37
C THR A 14 34.00 12.04 -8.21
N GLY A 15 32.79 11.50 -8.36
CA GLY A 15 31.76 12.13 -9.19
C GLY A 15 30.37 11.48 -9.13
N ALA A 16 29.42 12.08 -9.86
CA ALA A 16 28.07 11.54 -10.01
C ALA A 16 28.01 10.35 -10.98
N GLY A 17 27.06 9.44 -10.77
CA GLY A 17 26.77 8.34 -11.71
C GLY A 17 25.99 8.80 -12.95
N ASN A 18 25.83 7.90 -13.92
CA ASN A 18 25.11 8.14 -15.17
C ASN A 18 23.73 7.45 -15.25
N ALA A 19 23.26 6.86 -14.15
CA ALA A 19 21.96 6.18 -14.11
C ALA A 19 20.83 7.20 -14.38
N PRO A 20 19.89 6.90 -15.29
CA PRO A 20 18.80 7.81 -15.58
C PRO A 20 17.80 7.87 -14.43
N VAL A 21 17.21 9.05 -14.22
CA VAL A 21 16.08 9.22 -13.29
C VAL A 21 14.89 8.44 -13.82
N GLY A 22 14.28 7.59 -12.97
CA GLY A 22 13.15 6.75 -13.36
C GLY A 22 13.51 5.51 -14.19
N GLY A 23 14.80 5.15 -14.30
CA GLY A 23 15.25 3.93 -15.01
C GLY A 23 14.82 2.61 -14.36
N ILE A 24 14.32 2.65 -13.12
CA ILE A 24 13.74 1.51 -12.42
C ILE A 24 12.29 1.88 -12.08
N VAL A 25 11.35 1.13 -12.66
CA VAL A 25 9.91 1.30 -12.44
C VAL A 25 9.42 0.14 -11.61
N GLY A 26 8.71 0.35 -10.50
CA GLY A 26 8.20 -0.73 -9.67
C GLY A 26 7.01 -1.48 -10.28
N PRO A 27 6.58 -2.60 -9.66
CA PRO A 27 5.37 -3.32 -10.06
C PRO A 27 4.13 -2.42 -10.09
N GLY A 28 3.17 -2.76 -10.96
CA GLY A 28 1.89 -2.06 -11.01
C GLY A 28 1.09 -2.20 -9.70
N TYR A 29 0.57 -1.08 -9.22
CA TYR A 29 -0.22 -1.00 -7.99
C TYR A 29 -1.70 -0.77 -8.30
N TYR A 30 -2.57 -1.57 -7.69
CA TYR A 30 -4.01 -1.38 -7.78
C TYR A 30 -4.66 -1.73 -6.44
N ASN A 31 -5.31 -0.75 -5.84
CA ASN A 31 -5.97 -0.91 -4.56
C ASN A 31 -7.38 -0.32 -4.60
N TRP A 32 -8.30 -1.00 -3.95
CA TRP A 32 -9.69 -0.58 -3.83
C TRP A 32 -10.07 -0.62 -2.36
N ASP A 33 -10.46 0.53 -1.83
CA ASP A 33 -10.93 0.68 -0.46
C ASP A 33 -12.39 1.11 -0.48
N LEU A 34 -13.19 0.52 0.42
CA LEU A 34 -14.62 0.76 0.52
C LEU A 34 -14.99 1.11 1.97
N SER A 35 -15.83 2.12 2.13
CA SER A 35 -16.35 2.53 3.42
C SER A 35 -17.87 2.69 3.35
N LEU A 36 -18.58 2.00 4.24
CA LEU A 36 -20.02 2.07 4.38
C LEU A 36 -20.38 2.55 5.78
N ARG A 37 -21.19 3.61 5.86
CA ARG A 37 -21.69 4.16 7.12
C ARG A 37 -23.19 4.36 7.06
N LYS A 38 -23.88 3.97 8.13
CA LYS A 38 -25.32 4.20 8.28
C LYS A 38 -25.67 4.58 9.71
N SER A 39 -26.41 5.67 9.84
CA SER A 39 -27.00 6.10 11.11
C SER A 39 -28.48 5.78 11.15
N PHE A 40 -28.93 5.22 12.27
CA PHE A 40 -30.31 4.91 12.60
C PHE A 40 -30.76 5.84 13.72
N LYS A 41 -31.88 6.54 13.53
CA LYS A 41 -32.56 7.25 14.62
C LYS A 41 -33.26 6.21 15.49
N LEU A 42 -33.10 6.31 16.80
CA LEU A 42 -33.75 5.41 17.74
C LEU A 42 -35.10 5.97 18.22
N PRO A 43 -36.00 5.14 18.77
CA PRO A 43 -37.35 5.59 19.15
C PRO A 43 -37.37 6.67 20.24
N ARG A 44 -36.32 6.76 21.06
CA ARG A 44 -36.19 7.80 22.08
C ARG A 44 -35.49 9.03 21.50
N GLU A 45 -36.05 10.19 21.77
CA GLU A 45 -35.52 11.48 21.31
C GLU A 45 -34.07 11.68 21.76
N GLY A 46 -33.24 12.22 20.86
CA GLY A 46 -31.80 12.40 21.07
C GLY A 46 -30.93 11.17 20.79
N MET A 47 -31.52 9.96 20.73
CA MET A 47 -30.75 8.73 20.58
C MET A 47 -30.48 8.36 19.11
N SER A 48 -29.23 7.96 18.81
CA SER A 48 -28.87 7.43 17.50
C SER A 48 -27.82 6.32 17.57
N LEU A 49 -27.87 5.43 16.58
CA LEU A 49 -26.90 4.35 16.40
C LEU A 49 -26.24 4.49 15.03
N ALA A 50 -24.93 4.64 14.99
CA ALA A 50 -24.14 4.65 13.77
C ALA A 50 -23.35 3.35 13.63
N LEU A 51 -23.53 2.68 12.50
CA LEU A 51 -22.74 1.53 12.07
C LEU A 51 -21.76 1.98 10.99
N GLN A 52 -20.53 1.46 11.07
CA GLN A 52 -19.48 1.67 10.09
C GLN A 52 -18.83 0.34 9.75
N MET A 53 -18.58 0.14 8.46
CA MET A 53 -17.78 -0.97 7.94
C MET A 53 -16.78 -0.41 6.95
N ASP A 54 -15.50 -0.65 7.19
CA ASP A 54 -14.41 -0.24 6.31
C ASP A 54 -13.69 -1.50 5.82
N ALA A 55 -13.44 -1.56 4.51
CA ALA A 55 -12.75 -2.64 3.85
C ALA A 55 -11.60 -2.06 3.03
N PHE A 56 -10.37 -2.36 3.44
CA PHE A 56 -9.16 -1.98 2.73
C PHE A 56 -8.69 -3.15 1.87
N ASN A 57 -8.20 -2.86 0.65
CA ASN A 57 -7.85 -3.87 -0.34
C ASN A 57 -9.00 -4.89 -0.53
N VAL A 58 -10.18 -4.40 -0.89
CA VAL A 58 -11.45 -5.15 -0.97
C VAL A 58 -11.32 -6.43 -1.81
N PHE A 59 -10.61 -6.34 -2.94
CA PHE A 59 -10.37 -7.47 -3.85
C PHE A 59 -9.23 -8.39 -3.41
N ASN A 60 -8.58 -8.11 -2.27
CA ASN A 60 -7.45 -8.85 -1.72
C ASN A 60 -6.31 -9.06 -2.74
N ARG A 61 -6.02 -8.04 -3.55
CA ARG A 61 -4.95 -8.10 -4.54
C ARG A 61 -3.61 -8.02 -3.84
N THR A 62 -2.69 -8.91 -4.22
CA THR A 62 -1.29 -8.84 -3.80
C THR A 62 -0.60 -7.67 -4.49
N ASN A 63 -0.44 -6.56 -3.78
CA ASN A 63 0.31 -5.40 -4.26
C ASN A 63 1.75 -5.50 -3.76
N LEU A 64 2.66 -5.91 -4.64
CA LEU A 64 4.09 -6.02 -4.33
C LEU A 64 4.68 -4.64 -3.98
N GLY A 65 5.69 -4.64 -3.12
CA GLY A 65 6.50 -3.45 -2.86
C GLY A 65 7.48 -3.16 -4.02
N ASN A 66 8.26 -2.10 -3.84
CA ASN A 66 9.31 -1.77 -4.79
C ASN A 66 10.50 -2.74 -4.69
N PRO A 67 11.20 -3.01 -5.81
CA PRO A 67 12.45 -3.75 -5.77
C PRO A 67 13.51 -2.97 -4.98
N ALA A 68 14.38 -3.68 -4.28
CA ALA A 68 15.51 -3.06 -3.60
C ALA A 68 16.47 -2.43 -4.62
N THR A 69 16.84 -1.16 -4.38
CA THR A 69 17.71 -0.37 -5.24
C THR A 69 19.13 -0.21 -4.68
N GLY A 70 19.39 -0.71 -3.48
CA GLY A 70 20.73 -0.73 -2.90
C GLY A 70 21.63 -1.70 -3.65
N ILE A 71 22.81 -1.24 -4.07
CA ILE A 71 23.82 -2.08 -4.72
C ILE A 71 24.29 -3.13 -3.70
N GLY A 72 24.06 -4.41 -4.02
CA GLY A 72 24.33 -5.54 -3.12
C GLY A 72 23.57 -6.80 -3.53
N SER A 73 23.54 -7.79 -2.64
CA SER A 73 22.93 -9.11 -2.90
C SER A 73 21.43 -9.08 -3.14
N SER A 74 20.73 -8.06 -2.63
CA SER A 74 19.29 -7.89 -2.79
C SER A 74 18.90 -7.01 -3.97
N LEU A 75 19.85 -6.46 -4.73
CA LEU A 75 19.56 -5.54 -5.83
C LEU A 75 18.57 -6.17 -6.82
N GLY A 76 17.46 -5.47 -7.07
CA GLY A 76 16.39 -5.94 -7.94
C GLY A 76 15.50 -7.01 -7.33
N GLN A 77 15.64 -7.38 -6.06
CA GLN A 77 14.71 -8.29 -5.38
C GLN A 77 13.56 -7.50 -4.74
N ILE A 78 12.34 -8.02 -4.83
CA ILE A 78 11.19 -7.51 -4.10
C ILE A 78 10.98 -8.40 -2.89
N THR A 79 11.12 -7.84 -1.68
CA THR A 79 10.98 -8.56 -0.42
C THR A 79 9.80 -8.09 0.41
N GLY A 80 9.15 -7.00 0.00
CA GLY A 80 7.99 -6.42 0.66
C GLY A 80 6.71 -6.64 -0.13
N VAL A 81 5.60 -6.70 0.60
CA VAL A 81 4.24 -6.70 0.05
C VAL A 81 3.39 -5.72 0.86
N ASN A 82 2.49 -5.03 0.19
CA ASN A 82 1.53 -4.15 0.86
C ASN A 82 0.52 -4.98 1.69
N PRO A 83 -0.17 -4.36 2.66
CA PRO A 83 -1.12 -5.06 3.50
C PRO A 83 -2.17 -5.86 2.69
N PRO A 84 -2.50 -7.08 3.15
CA PRO A 84 -3.60 -7.84 2.58
C PRO A 84 -4.93 -7.16 2.93
N ARG A 85 -6.05 -7.75 2.48
CA ARG A 85 -7.38 -7.25 2.82
C ARG A 85 -7.55 -7.11 4.34
N ASN A 86 -8.03 -5.95 4.76
CA ASN A 86 -8.35 -5.66 6.15
C ASN A 86 -9.79 -5.16 6.26
N LEU A 87 -10.57 -5.77 7.16
CA LEU A 87 -11.95 -5.41 7.42
C LEU A 87 -12.07 -4.86 8.83
N GLN A 88 -12.68 -3.69 8.96
CA GLN A 88 -12.90 -3.02 10.23
C GLN A 88 -14.39 -2.72 10.40
N PHE A 89 -14.86 -2.90 11.63
CA PHE A 89 -16.25 -2.66 12.01
C PHE A 89 -16.28 -1.69 13.17
N GLY A 90 -17.15 -0.69 13.07
CA GLY A 90 -17.34 0.33 14.07
C GLY A 90 -18.81 0.47 14.43
N LEU A 91 -19.08 0.66 15.72
CA LEU A 91 -20.39 1.02 16.24
C LEU A 91 -20.22 2.25 17.14
N ARG A 92 -21.06 3.26 16.90
CA ARG A 92 -21.16 4.43 17.77
C ARG A 92 -22.60 4.61 18.20
N PHE A 93 -22.81 4.67 19.50
CA PHE A 93 -24.09 4.95 20.10
C PHE A 93 -24.07 6.34 20.74
N VAL A 94 -25.11 7.13 20.49
CA VAL A 94 -25.30 8.48 21.02
C VAL A 94 -26.60 8.49 21.80
N PHE A 95 -26.56 9.08 23.00
CA PHE A 95 -27.67 9.12 23.96
C PHE A 95 -27.89 10.52 24.52
#